data_AF-A0A1S8TCQ7-F1
#
_entry.id   AF-A0A1S8TCQ7-F1
#
_cell.length_a   1.000
_cell.length_b   1.000
_cell.length_c   1.000
_cell.angle_alpha   90.00
_cell.angle_beta   90.00
_cell.angle_gamma   90.00
#
_symmetry.space_group_name_H-M   'P 1'
#
loop_
_entity.id
_entity.type
_entity.pdbx_description
1 polymer ?
#
loop_
_entity_poly.entity_id
_entity_poly.type
_entity_poly.pdbx_seq_one_letter_code
_entity_poly.pdbx_strand_id
1 'polypeptide(L)'
;MCINDFVIQKYHINKEILSIFQKEFYSYNQKIENINFNEPISLRIYCMYQDMMLTVEKFDYYYIEQELCSPEEMCRSIILNYEEEIKQQDNKIWENIQQERKKLKEMILSDEEFHRCTNKTLRKTYGNKIIKNNSKYKKLFLNNGHGWYDVPIDDYIELLWREYKEICNKSTVTEYRIKR
;
A
#
# COMPACT_ATOMS: atom_id res chain seq x y z
N MET A 1 -14.99 17.88 11.26
CA MET A 1 -13.78 17.68 10.44
C MET A 1 -13.13 16.39 10.90
N CYS A 2 -13.34 15.27 10.23
CA CYS A 2 -12.84 13.97 10.72
C CYS A 2 -11.87 13.36 9.70
N ILE A 3 -10.96 12.51 10.17
CA ILE A 3 -10.20 11.63 9.27
C ILE A 3 -11.20 10.63 8.70
N ASN A 4 -11.47 10.76 7.40
CA ASN A 4 -12.44 9.97 6.66
C ASN A 4 -11.76 9.27 5.47
N ASP A 5 -12.53 8.50 4.70
CA ASP A 5 -12.02 7.73 3.55
C ASP A 5 -11.29 8.60 2.53
N PHE A 6 -11.69 9.88 2.37
CA PHE A 6 -11.01 10.80 1.46
C PHE A 6 -9.58 11.11 1.91
N VAL A 7 -9.39 11.39 3.20
CA VAL A 7 -8.05 11.64 3.77
C VAL A 7 -7.19 10.38 3.69
N ILE A 8 -7.77 9.21 4.02
CA ILE A 8 -7.10 7.91 3.94
C ILE A 8 -6.61 7.62 2.51
N GLN A 9 -7.47 7.84 1.51
CA GLN A 9 -7.11 7.64 0.10
C GLN A 9 -6.04 8.62 -0.37
N LYS A 10 -6.13 9.89 0.04
CA LYS A 10 -5.15 10.94 -0.30
C LYS A 10 -3.73 10.59 0.13
N TYR A 11 -3.57 9.92 1.27
CA TYR A 11 -2.28 9.47 1.80
C TYR A 11 -1.94 8.02 1.44
N HIS A 12 -2.71 7.38 0.56
CA HIS A 12 -2.49 6.00 0.11
C HIS A 12 -2.35 4.97 1.24
N ILE A 13 -3.08 5.16 2.34
CA ILE A 13 -3.03 4.28 3.50
C ILE A 13 -3.76 2.97 3.16
N ASN A 14 -3.02 1.87 3.05
CA ASN A 14 -3.58 0.54 2.81
C ASN A 14 -4.21 -0.05 4.08
N LYS A 15 -4.89 -1.21 3.97
CA LYS A 15 -5.62 -1.82 5.11
C LYS A 15 -4.68 -2.26 6.23
N GLU A 16 -3.50 -2.74 5.86
CA GLU A 16 -2.48 -3.20 6.77
C GLU A 16 -1.94 -2.04 7.62
N ILE A 17 -1.61 -0.91 7.00
CA ILE A 17 -1.16 0.31 7.66
C ILE A 17 -2.30 0.97 8.45
N LEU A 18 -3.54 0.95 7.93
CA LEU A 18 -4.71 1.51 8.62
C LEU A 18 -4.93 0.88 10.00
N SER A 19 -4.61 -0.42 10.14
CA SER A 19 -4.70 -1.13 11.43
C SER A 19 -3.74 -0.58 12.49
N ILE A 20 -2.61 0.00 12.06
CA ILE A 20 -1.63 0.66 12.96
C ILE A 20 -2.21 1.97 13.49
N PHE A 21 -2.90 2.73 12.62
CA PHE A 21 -3.38 4.08 12.95
C PHE A 21 -4.75 4.11 13.62
N GLN A 22 -5.47 2.98 13.65
CA GLN A 22 -6.88 2.94 14.02
C GLN A 22 -7.18 3.62 15.36
N LYS A 23 -6.31 3.41 16.36
CA LYS A 23 -6.45 4.02 17.68
C LYS A 23 -6.31 5.54 17.64
N GLU A 24 -5.30 6.06 16.94
CA GLU A 24 -5.04 7.50 16.82
C GLU A 24 -6.13 8.19 16.00
N PHE A 25 -6.59 7.57 14.91
CA PHE A 25 -7.70 8.09 14.10
C PHE A 25 -8.99 8.16 14.91
N TYR A 26 -9.28 7.11 15.70
CA TYR A 26 -10.44 7.10 16.58
C TYR A 26 -10.36 8.18 17.65
N SER A 27 -9.21 8.30 18.33
CA SER A 27 -8.97 9.33 19.34
C SER A 27 -9.17 10.75 18.80
N TYR A 28 -8.60 11.04 17.62
CA TYR A 28 -8.78 12.34 16.96
C TYR A 28 -10.24 12.59 16.58
N ASN A 29 -10.90 11.62 15.95
CA ASN A 29 -12.30 11.79 15.52
C ASN A 29 -13.24 12.00 16.72
N GLN A 30 -13.03 11.28 17.83
CA GLN A 30 -13.77 11.52 19.07
C GLN A 30 -13.52 12.92 19.64
N LYS A 31 -12.26 13.39 19.62
CA LYS A 31 -11.94 14.76 20.06
C LYS A 31 -12.74 15.79 19.25
N ILE A 32 -12.82 15.62 17.93
CA ILE A 32 -13.59 16.51 17.06
C ILE A 32 -15.10 16.43 17.31
N GLU A 33 -15.65 15.24 17.51
CA GLU A 33 -17.09 15.06 17.77
C GLU A 33 -17.55 15.76 19.05
N ASN A 34 -16.68 15.87 20.05
CA ASN A 34 -16.98 16.52 21.32
C ASN A 34 -16.86 18.06 21.28
N ILE A 35 -16.46 18.64 20.14
CA ILE A 35 -16.31 20.09 20.02
C ILE A 35 -17.64 20.75 19.69
N ASN A 36 -17.99 21.75 20.50
CA ASN A 36 -19.18 22.55 20.29
C ASN A 36 -18.95 23.59 19.18
N PHE A 37 -19.44 23.31 17.98
CA PHE A 37 -19.39 24.24 16.85
C PHE A 37 -20.55 25.25 16.82
N ASN A 38 -21.42 25.27 17.84
CA ASN A 38 -22.60 26.13 17.84
C ASN A 38 -22.33 27.56 18.32
N GLU A 39 -21.12 27.83 18.82
CA GLU A 39 -20.75 29.15 19.34
C GLU A 39 -19.86 29.92 18.34
N PRO A 40 -20.11 31.23 18.15
CA PRO A 40 -19.34 32.04 17.21
C PRO A 40 -17.92 32.26 17.70
N ILE A 41 -16.94 31.93 16.84
CA ILE A 41 -15.49 32.06 17.14
C ILE A 41 -15.03 33.53 17.20
N SER A 42 -15.79 34.44 16.61
CA SER A 42 -15.52 35.87 16.65
C SER A 42 -16.79 36.68 16.47
N LEU A 43 -16.82 37.83 17.13
CA LEU A 43 -17.81 38.87 16.96
C LEU A 43 -17.11 40.13 16.48
N ARG A 44 -17.51 40.61 15.31
CA ARG A 44 -17.05 41.89 14.75
C ARG A 44 -18.25 42.81 14.60
N ILE A 45 -18.23 43.91 15.33
CA ILE A 45 -19.25 44.95 15.29
C ILE A 45 -18.65 46.16 14.57
N TYR A 46 -19.39 46.66 13.57
CA TYR A 46 -19.10 47.91 12.90
C TYR A 46 -20.14 48.95 13.32
N CYS A 47 -19.68 50.13 13.72
CA CYS A 47 -20.54 51.24 14.10
C CYS A 47 -20.06 52.53 13.42
N MET A 48 -20.99 53.33 12.91
CA MET A 48 -20.69 54.67 12.41
C MET A 48 -21.06 55.69 13.49
N TYR A 49 -20.11 56.50 13.91
CA TYR A 49 -20.32 57.57 14.89
C TYR A 49 -19.58 58.82 14.46
N GLN A 50 -20.32 59.92 14.23
CA GLN A 50 -19.76 61.21 13.78
C GLN A 50 -18.81 61.08 12.57
N ASP A 51 -19.29 60.43 11.51
CA ASP A 51 -18.52 60.16 10.28
C ASP A 51 -17.25 59.29 10.47
N MET A 52 -17.04 58.73 11.66
CA MET A 52 -15.98 57.76 11.94
C MET A 52 -16.53 56.33 11.97
N MET A 53 -15.79 55.40 11.36
CA MET A 53 -16.07 53.96 11.49
C MET A 53 -15.33 53.42 12.71
N LEU A 54 -16.10 52.96 13.69
CA LEU A 54 -15.61 52.23 14.86
C LEU A 54 -15.78 50.73 14.62
N THR A 55 -14.71 49.97 14.87
CA THR A 55 -14.73 48.51 14.81
C THR A 55 -14.43 47.97 16.20
N VAL A 56 -15.31 47.10 16.70
CA VAL A 56 -15.08 46.33 17.92
C VAL A 56 -14.99 44.87 17.54
N GLU A 57 -13.88 44.24 17.90
CA GLU A 57 -13.64 42.82 17.68
C GLU A 57 -13.52 42.10 19.01
N LYS A 58 -14.21 40.98 19.14
CA LYS A 58 -14.03 40.03 20.22
C LYS A 58 -13.79 38.66 19.62
N PHE A 59 -12.73 37.99 20.07
CA PHE A 59 -12.39 36.63 19.67
C PHE A 59 -12.70 35.68 20.82
N ASP A 60 -13.20 34.50 20.49
CA ASP A 60 -13.23 33.36 21.39
C ASP A 60 -12.06 32.43 21.05
N TYR A 61 -11.12 32.30 21.98
CA TYR A 61 -9.91 31.49 21.82
C TYR A 61 -10.10 30.03 22.22
N TYR A 62 -11.32 29.61 22.59
CA TYR A 62 -11.65 28.23 22.95
C TYR A 62 -11.05 27.20 21.98
N TYR A 63 -11.15 27.44 20.67
CA TYR A 63 -10.62 26.54 19.64
C TYR A 63 -9.09 26.44 19.59
N ILE A 64 -8.38 27.49 20.01
CA ILE A 64 -6.91 27.49 20.13
C ILE A 64 -6.50 26.65 21.34
N GLU A 65 -7.21 26.80 22.46
CA GLU A 65 -6.99 26.00 23.67
C GLU A 65 -7.27 24.50 23.46
N GLN A 66 -8.18 24.16 22.52
CA GLN A 66 -8.47 22.78 22.15
C GLN A 66 -7.40 22.12 21.27
N GLU A 67 -6.29 22.80 20.92
CA GLU A 67 -5.21 22.28 20.06
C GLU A 67 -5.77 21.58 18.81
N LEU A 68 -6.64 22.29 18.09
CA LEU A 68 -7.27 21.77 16.90
C LEU A 68 -6.33 21.85 15.70
N CYS A 69 -6.13 20.72 15.04
CA CYS A 69 -5.47 20.64 13.75
C CYS A 69 -6.40 20.02 12.72
N SER A 70 -6.12 20.27 11.44
CA SER A 70 -6.89 19.68 10.34
C SER A 70 -6.69 18.15 10.29
N PRO A 71 -7.67 17.40 9.73
CA PRO A 71 -7.52 15.95 9.54
C PRO A 71 -6.26 15.59 8.75
N GLU A 72 -5.85 16.41 7.79
CA GLU A 72 -4.63 16.22 7.01
C GLU A 72 -3.36 16.41 7.80
N GLU A 73 -3.30 17.41 8.69
CA GLU A 73 -2.16 17.64 9.57
C GLU A 73 -2.02 16.53 10.60
N MET A 74 -3.14 16.13 11.21
CA MET A 74 -3.15 14.99 12.14
C MET A 74 -2.72 13.70 11.43
N CYS A 75 -3.28 13.40 10.26
CA CYS A 75 -2.91 12.22 9.50
C CYS A 75 -1.41 12.21 9.14
N ARG A 76 -0.85 13.37 8.76
CA ARG A 76 0.59 13.50 8.49
C ARG A 76 1.42 13.28 9.74
N SER A 77 1.02 13.85 10.87
CA SER A 77 1.70 13.66 12.16
C SER A 77 1.72 12.19 12.56
N ILE A 78 0.60 11.48 12.41
CA ILE A 78 0.52 10.04 12.72
C ILE A 78 1.45 9.26 11.80
N ILE A 79 1.46 9.52 10.49
CA ILE A 79 2.37 8.84 9.56
C ILE A 79 3.83 9.03 9.98
N LEU A 80 4.23 10.24 10.38
CA LEU A 80 5.60 10.53 10.83
C LEU A 80 5.92 9.83 12.15
N ASN A 81 4.97 9.78 13.08
CA ASN A 81 5.16 9.15 14.39
C ASN A 81 5.31 7.63 14.30
N TYR A 82 4.78 7.01 13.24
CA TYR A 82 4.79 5.57 13.02
C TYR A 82 5.66 5.15 11.81
N GLU A 83 6.60 6.00 11.38
CA GLU A 83 7.39 5.77 10.16
C GLU A 83 8.12 4.41 10.20
N GLU A 84 8.68 4.05 11.35
CA GLU A 84 9.43 2.80 11.51
C GLU A 84 8.52 1.57 11.53
N GLU A 85 7.36 1.64 12.18
CA GLU A 85 6.35 0.57 12.16
C GLU A 85 5.82 0.34 10.74
N ILE A 86 5.61 1.42 9.97
CA ILE A 86 5.21 1.34 8.56
C ILE A 86 6.29 0.63 7.76
N LYS A 87 7.57 1.03 7.90
CA LYS A 87 8.70 0.37 7.21
C LYS A 87 8.80 -1.11 7.56
N GLN A 88 8.66 -1.46 8.84
CA GLN A 88 8.69 -2.86 9.29
C GLN A 88 7.55 -3.67 8.67
N GLN A 89 6.35 -3.10 8.62
CA GLN A 89 5.19 -3.75 8.02
C GLN A 89 5.36 -3.93 6.51
N ASP A 90 5.88 -2.93 5.80
CA ASP A 90 6.18 -3.02 4.37
C ASP A 90 7.24 -4.09 4.07
N ASN A 91 8.30 -4.17 4.88
CA ASN A 91 9.31 -5.21 4.77
C ASN A 91 8.71 -6.60 4.97
N LYS A 92 7.85 -6.77 5.98
CA LYS A 92 7.16 -8.05 6.24
C LYS A 92 6.25 -8.46 5.08
N ILE A 93 5.54 -7.50 4.47
CA ILE A 93 4.73 -7.75 3.28
C ILE A 93 5.62 -8.20 2.12
N TRP A 94 6.73 -7.50 1.89
CA TRP A 94 7.68 -7.83 0.84
C TRP A 94 8.29 -9.22 1.01
N GLU A 95 8.73 -9.57 2.22
CA GLU A 95 9.27 -10.89 2.55
C GLU A 95 8.25 -12.00 2.28
N ASN A 96 7.00 -11.79 2.69
CA ASN A 96 5.91 -12.74 2.43
C ASN A 96 5.66 -12.92 0.92
N ILE A 97 5.69 -11.83 0.14
CA ILE A 97 5.60 -11.90 -1.33
C ILE A 97 6.76 -12.73 -1.91
N GLN A 98 7.99 -12.51 -1.46
CA GLN A 98 9.14 -13.29 -1.95
C GLN A 98 9.04 -14.77 -1.58
N GLN A 99 8.58 -15.10 -0.37
CA GLN A 99 8.36 -16.48 0.05
C GLN A 99 7.28 -17.17 -0.80
N GLU A 100 6.15 -16.51 -1.04
CA GLU A 100 5.09 -17.07 -1.88
C GLU A 100 5.52 -17.20 -3.35
N ARG A 101 6.32 -16.26 -3.87
CA ARG A 101 6.95 -16.38 -5.20
C ARG A 101 7.91 -17.57 -5.28
N LYS A 102 8.66 -17.86 -4.22
CA LYS A 102 9.54 -19.02 -4.17
C LYS A 102 8.73 -20.33 -4.24
N LYS A 103 7.64 -20.42 -3.47
CA LYS A 103 6.72 -21.58 -3.55
C LYS A 103 6.11 -21.73 -4.94
N LEU A 104 5.69 -20.62 -5.55
CA LEU A 104 5.14 -20.61 -6.91
C LEU A 104 6.18 -21.08 -7.94
N LYS A 105 7.43 -20.64 -7.80
CA LYS A 105 8.55 -21.11 -8.63
C LYS A 105 8.74 -22.62 -8.52
N GLU A 106 8.82 -23.16 -7.31
CA GLU A 106 8.98 -24.60 -7.08
C GLU A 106 7.82 -25.42 -7.68
N MET A 107 6.59 -24.92 -7.54
CA MET A 107 5.40 -25.51 -8.16
C MET A 107 5.51 -25.53 -9.69
N ILE A 108 5.86 -24.39 -10.32
CA ILE A 108 5.98 -24.29 -11.78
C ILE A 108 7.10 -25.18 -12.32
N LEU A 109 8.25 -25.21 -11.66
CA LEU A 109 9.39 -26.03 -12.09
C LEU A 109 9.11 -27.54 -11.96
N SER A 110 8.15 -27.93 -11.13
CA SER A 110 7.73 -29.33 -10.96
C SER A 110 6.55 -29.71 -11.87
N ASP A 111 5.97 -28.76 -12.60
CA ASP A 111 4.78 -28.99 -13.43
C ASP A 111 5.17 -29.55 -14.81
N GLU A 112 4.66 -30.75 -15.13
CA GLU A 112 4.86 -31.36 -16.45
C GLU A 112 4.28 -30.53 -17.60
N GLU A 113 3.19 -29.80 -17.39
CA GLU A 113 2.60 -28.94 -18.42
C GLU A 113 3.58 -27.81 -18.78
N PHE A 114 4.30 -27.28 -17.78
CA PHE A 114 5.36 -26.30 -18.00
C PHE A 114 6.52 -26.88 -18.81
N HIS A 115 6.94 -28.12 -18.52
CA HIS A 115 8.03 -28.78 -19.24
C HIS A 115 7.73 -28.96 -20.73
N ARG A 116 6.45 -29.14 -21.08
CA ARG A 116 5.99 -29.27 -22.48
C ARG A 116 5.95 -27.93 -23.22
N CYS A 117 6.09 -26.80 -22.54
CA CYS A 117 6.04 -25.45 -23.14
C CYS A 117 7.38 -25.05 -23.81
N THR A 118 7.73 -25.73 -24.90
CA THR A 118 9.04 -25.57 -25.57
C THR A 118 9.22 -24.22 -26.28
N ASN A 119 8.12 -23.57 -26.70
CA ASN A 119 8.16 -22.26 -27.36
C ASN A 119 7.56 -21.14 -26.50
N LYS A 120 7.88 -19.88 -26.85
CA LYS A 120 7.50 -18.68 -26.10
C LYS A 120 5.98 -18.51 -25.98
N THR A 121 5.23 -18.84 -27.03
CA THR A 121 3.76 -18.72 -27.06
C THR A 121 3.11 -19.65 -26.04
N LEU A 122 3.56 -20.92 -25.98
CA LEU A 122 3.05 -21.89 -25.01
C LEU A 122 3.35 -21.45 -23.57
N ARG A 123 4.56 -20.95 -23.32
CA ARG A 123 4.95 -20.44 -22.00
C ARG A 123 4.13 -19.24 -21.57
N LYS A 124 3.86 -18.31 -22.48
CA LYS A 124 2.96 -17.18 -22.24
C LYS A 124 1.55 -17.66 -21.88
N THR A 125 1.00 -18.61 -22.64
CA THR A 125 -0.32 -19.20 -22.35
C THR A 125 -0.34 -19.86 -20.98
N TYR A 126 0.70 -20.61 -20.63
CA TYR A 126 0.86 -21.23 -19.31
C TYR A 126 0.92 -20.18 -18.19
N GLY A 127 1.73 -19.13 -18.34
CA GLY A 127 1.81 -18.01 -17.38
C GLY A 127 0.47 -17.32 -17.18
N ASN A 128 -0.31 -17.14 -18.25
CA ASN A 128 -1.66 -16.59 -18.14
C ASN A 128 -2.61 -17.52 -17.37
N LYS A 129 -2.55 -18.83 -17.66
CA LYS A 129 -3.37 -19.84 -16.99
C LYS A 129 -3.08 -19.91 -15.49
N ILE A 130 -1.81 -20.03 -15.11
CA ILE A 130 -1.39 -20.27 -13.73
C ILE A 130 -1.38 -18.98 -12.91
N ILE A 131 -0.87 -17.87 -13.47
CA ILE A 131 -0.64 -16.64 -12.70
C ILE A 131 -1.73 -15.61 -12.99
N LYS A 132 -1.93 -15.22 -14.25
CA LYS A 132 -2.80 -14.09 -14.58
C LYS A 132 -4.27 -14.33 -14.26
N ASN A 133 -4.74 -15.56 -14.46
CA ASN A 133 -6.13 -15.96 -14.18
C ASN A 133 -6.35 -16.40 -12.73
N ASN A 134 -5.29 -16.49 -11.93
CA ASN A 134 -5.37 -16.84 -10.51
C ASN A 134 -5.18 -15.59 -9.65
N SER A 135 -6.25 -15.14 -8.99
CA SER A 135 -6.22 -13.92 -8.17
C SER A 135 -5.20 -13.97 -7.03
N LYS A 136 -4.90 -15.17 -6.49
CA LYS A 136 -3.87 -15.35 -5.46
C LYS A 136 -2.48 -15.04 -6.01
N TYR A 137 -2.11 -15.68 -7.12
CA TYR A 137 -0.76 -15.52 -7.69
C TYR A 137 -0.59 -14.20 -8.43
N LYS A 138 -1.63 -13.69 -9.09
CA LYS A 138 -1.60 -12.38 -9.74
C LYS A 138 -1.16 -11.27 -8.78
N LYS A 139 -1.68 -11.27 -7.55
CA LYS A 139 -1.33 -10.28 -6.51
C LYS A 139 0.14 -10.29 -6.14
N LEU A 140 0.81 -11.43 -6.25
CA LEU A 140 2.24 -11.54 -5.96
C LEU A 140 3.10 -10.73 -6.91
N PHE A 141 2.59 -10.30 -8.06
CA PHE A 141 3.33 -9.55 -9.07
C PHE A 141 2.84 -8.11 -9.24
N LEU A 142 1.91 -7.64 -8.41
CA LEU A 142 1.43 -6.26 -8.48
C LEU A 142 2.32 -5.36 -7.61
N ASN A 143 2.62 -4.17 -8.11
CA ASN A 143 3.30 -3.14 -7.35
C ASN A 143 2.33 -2.51 -6.34
N ASN A 144 2.83 -2.18 -5.14
CA ASN A 144 2.07 -1.62 -4.03
C ASN A 144 1.48 -0.24 -4.43
N GLY A 145 0.25 -0.24 -4.95
CA GLY A 145 -0.56 0.98 -5.12
C GLY A 145 -0.94 1.38 -6.54
N HIS A 146 -0.36 0.80 -7.59
CA HIS A 146 -0.63 1.26 -8.97
C HIS A 146 -1.17 0.20 -9.93
N GLY A 147 -1.32 -1.06 -9.51
CA GLY A 147 -1.87 -2.12 -10.38
C GLY A 147 -0.96 -2.51 -11.55
N TRP A 148 0.21 -1.89 -11.67
CA TRP A 148 1.28 -2.30 -12.59
C TRP A 148 2.02 -3.49 -12.02
N TYR A 149 2.58 -4.31 -12.90
CA TYR A 149 3.42 -5.42 -12.48
C TYR A 149 4.79 -4.91 -12.03
N ASP A 150 5.27 -5.33 -10.85
CA ASP A 150 6.67 -5.10 -10.45
C ASP A 150 7.63 -5.99 -11.27
N VAL A 151 7.18 -7.19 -11.60
CA VAL A 151 7.82 -8.10 -12.56
C VAL A 151 6.76 -8.59 -13.55
N PRO A 152 6.90 -8.32 -14.87
CA PRO A 152 5.99 -8.83 -15.88
C PRO A 152 5.93 -10.36 -15.85
N ILE A 153 4.70 -10.91 -15.85
CA ILE A 153 4.48 -12.37 -15.79
C ILE A 153 5.20 -13.10 -16.92
N ASP A 154 5.16 -12.56 -18.14
CA ASP A 154 5.82 -13.16 -19.31
C ASP A 154 7.34 -13.27 -19.07
N ASP A 155 7.97 -12.25 -18.50
CA ASP A 155 9.41 -12.24 -18.21
C ASP A 155 9.76 -13.21 -17.08
N TYR A 156 8.94 -13.26 -16.02
CA TYR A 156 9.11 -14.21 -14.92
C TYR A 156 9.08 -15.67 -15.42
N ILE A 157 8.14 -16.00 -16.31
CA ILE A 157 8.04 -17.35 -16.88
C ILE A 157 9.24 -17.67 -17.78
N GLU A 158 9.72 -16.72 -18.58
CA GLU A 158 10.93 -16.93 -19.40
C GLU A 158 12.18 -17.12 -18.53
N LEU A 159 12.28 -16.44 -17.38
CA LEU A 159 13.34 -16.68 -16.41
C LEU A 159 13.29 -18.11 -15.84
N LEU A 160 12.12 -18.57 -15.41
CA LEU A 160 11.95 -19.95 -14.93
C LEU A 160 12.28 -20.99 -16.01
N TRP A 161 11.96 -20.71 -17.27
CA TRP A 161 12.30 -21.61 -18.38
C TRP A 161 13.81 -21.71 -18.62
N ARG A 162 14.54 -20.60 -18.49
CA ARG A 162 16.02 -20.61 -18.56
C ARG A 162 16.61 -21.45 -17.43
N GLU A 163 16.13 -21.25 -16.21
CA GLU A 163 16.58 -22.05 -15.06
C GLU A 163 16.28 -23.54 -15.24
N TYR A 164 15.08 -23.89 -15.71
CA TYR A 164 14.72 -25.28 -16.01
C TYR A 164 15.69 -25.92 -17.01
N LYS A 165 16.00 -25.22 -18.12
CA LYS A 165 16.96 -25.71 -19.10
C LYS A 165 18.36 -25.92 -18.51
N GLU A 166 18.81 -25.03 -17.65
CA GLU A 166 20.10 -25.19 -16.97
C GLU A 166 20.12 -26.42 -16.06
N ILE A 167 19.03 -26.67 -15.33
CA ILE A 167 18.89 -27.86 -14.48
C ILE A 167 18.95 -29.12 -15.34
N CYS A 168 18.15 -29.20 -16.42
CA CYS A 168 18.17 -30.34 -17.32
C CYS A 168 19.55 -30.59 -17.92
N ASN A 169 20.22 -29.54 -18.40
CA ASN A 169 21.55 -29.65 -18.99
C ASN A 169 22.61 -30.13 -17.98
N LYS A 170 22.54 -29.68 -16.72
CA LYS A 170 23.46 -30.13 -15.65
C LYS A 170 23.25 -31.61 -15.33
N SER A 171 22.00 -32.07 -15.23
CA SER A 171 21.67 -33.48 -14.99
C SER A 171 22.22 -34.40 -16.10
N THR A 172 22.15 -33.95 -17.37
CA THR A 172 22.71 -34.73 -18.48
C THR A 172 24.23 -34.87 -18.37
N VAL A 173 24.94 -33.81 -17.98
CA VAL A 173 26.42 -33.84 -17.82
C VAL A 173 26.86 -34.77 -16.68
N THR A 174 26.09 -34.85 -15.60
CA THR A 174 26.41 -35.74 -14.47
C THR A 174 26.22 -37.22 -14.82
N GLU A 175 25.17 -37.57 -15.58
CA GLU A 175 24.96 -38.95 -16.04
C GLU A 175 26.08 -39.47 -16.96
N TYR A 176 26.64 -38.60 -17.82
CA TYR A 176 27.78 -38.97 -18.66
C TYR A 176 29.09 -39.18 -17.90
N ARG A 177 29.26 -38.58 -16.70
CA ARG A 177 30.44 -38.76 -15.86
C ARG A 177 30.41 -40.04 -15.02
N ILE A 178 29.24 -40.57 -14.70
CA ILE A 178 29.09 -41.80 -13.89
C ILE A 178 29.24 -43.07 -14.75
N LYS A 179 29.08 -42.95 -16.08
CA LYS A 179 29.22 -44.05 -17.04
C LYS A 179 30.61 -44.18 -17.68
N ARG A 180 31.66 -43.58 -17.09
CA ARG A 180 33.05 -43.74 -17.52
C ARG A 180 33.91 -44.37 -16.44
#